data_AF-A0A1G2QCR4-F1
#
_entry.id   AF-A0A1G2QCR4-F1
#
_cell.length_a   1.000
_cell.length_b   1.000
_cell.length_c   1.000
_cell.angle_alpha   90.00
_cell.angle_beta   90.00
_cell.angle_gamma   90.00
#
_symmetry.space_group_name_H-M   'P 1'
#
loop_
_entity.id
_entity.type
_entity.pdbx_description
1 polymer ?
#
loop_
_entity_poly.entity_id
_entity_poly.type
_entity_poly.pdbx_seq_one_letter_code
_entity_poly.pdbx_strand_id
1 'polypeptide(L)'
;MDKLSLKLYGWKCVLGAEVAYLVCLVGGFLPLRSSLGIELHHRLFETLPGFVWISLGSIILGAVYMFVFAWIFAWYYVWMHNSSLIRETK
;
A
#
# COMPACT_ATOMS: atom_id res chain seq x y z
N MET A 1 5.98 9.92 25.18
CA MET A 1 5.42 9.45 23.91
C MET A 1 4.77 8.12 24.20
N ASP A 2 3.47 8.02 23.99
CA ASP A 2 2.72 6.79 24.29
C ASP A 2 2.91 5.76 23.18
N LYS A 3 2.73 4.48 23.52
CA LYS A 3 2.86 3.39 22.55
C LYS A 3 1.77 3.49 21.49
N LEU A 4 2.13 3.30 20.22
CA LEU A 4 1.18 3.18 19.13
C LEU A 4 0.40 1.86 19.25
N SER A 5 -0.90 1.93 18.98
CA SER A 5 -1.77 0.76 18.87
C SER A 5 -1.71 0.19 17.46
N LEU A 6 -1.30 -1.08 17.32
CA LEU A 6 -1.25 -1.76 16.03
C LEU A 6 -2.61 -1.78 15.33
N LYS A 7 -3.69 -2.05 16.07
CA LYS A 7 -5.04 -2.11 15.49
C LYS A 7 -5.47 -0.76 14.92
N LEU A 8 -5.34 0.31 15.70
CA LEU A 8 -5.76 1.65 15.26
C LEU A 8 -4.87 2.16 14.12
N TYR A 9 -3.56 1.94 14.22
CA TYR A 9 -2.62 2.38 13.20
C TYR A 9 -2.78 1.59 11.90
N GLY A 10 -2.97 0.27 11.99
CA GLY A 10 -3.20 -0.61 10.84
C GLY A 10 -4.44 -0.24 10.05
N TRP A 11 -5.58 -0.03 10.71
CA TRP A 11 -6.80 0.41 10.01
C TRP A 11 -6.66 1.80 9.36
N LYS A 12 -5.91 2.72 9.98
CA LYS A 12 -5.58 4.01 9.36
C LYS A 12 -4.68 3.85 8.13
N CYS A 13 -3.69 2.96 8.20
CA CYS A 13 -2.84 2.63 7.05
C CYS A 13 -3.64 1.99 5.92
N VAL A 14 -4.57 1.08 6.22
CA VAL A 14 -5.45 0.47 5.21
C VAL A 14 -6.28 1.54 4.51
N LEU A 15 -6.93 2.43 5.28
CA LEU A 15 -7.72 3.53 4.69
C LEU A 15 -6.88 4.41 3.77
N GLY A 16 -5.67 4.82 4.21
CA GLY A 16 -4.76 5.61 3.38
C GLY A 16 -4.29 4.87 2.12
N ALA A 17 -4.00 3.57 2.25
CA ALA A 17 -3.59 2.71 1.14
C ALA A 17 -4.70 2.53 0.10
N GLU A 18 -5.96 2.36 0.54
CA GLU A 18 -7.13 2.27 -0.34
C GLU A 18 -7.36 3.58 -1.11
N VAL A 19 -7.26 4.73 -0.43
CA VAL A 19 -7.35 6.05 -1.09
C VAL A 19 -6.25 6.20 -2.14
N ALA A 20 -5.00 5.88 -1.79
CA ALA A 20 -3.88 5.92 -2.73
C ALA A 20 -4.09 4.96 -3.92
N TYR A 21 -4.63 3.77 -3.66
CA TYR A 21 -4.93 2.79 -4.70
C TYR A 21 -5.99 3.30 -5.69
N LEU A 22 -7.07 3.92 -5.20
CA LEU A 22 -8.09 4.53 -6.06
C LEU A 22 -7.49 5.64 -6.93
N VAL A 23 -6.62 6.49 -6.35
CA VAL A 23 -5.89 7.52 -7.10
C VAL A 23 -5.01 6.90 -8.18
N CYS A 24 -4.33 5.79 -7.89
CA CYS A 24 -3.53 5.06 -8.87
C CYS A 24 -4.39 4.47 -10.01
N LEU A 25 -5.53 3.88 -9.69
CA LEU A 25 -6.46 3.35 -10.69
C LEU A 25 -6.98 4.44 -11.62
N VAL A 26 -7.51 5.54 -11.06
CA VAL A 26 -8.01 6.67 -11.85
C VAL A 26 -6.87 7.34 -12.63
N GLY A 27 -5.73 7.52 -11.96
CA GLY A 27 -4.52 8.09 -12.56
C GLY A 27 -3.93 7.25 -13.69
N GLY A 28 -4.25 5.96 -13.79
CA GLY A 28 -3.88 5.10 -14.91
C GLY A 28 -4.54 5.49 -16.23
N PHE A 29 -5.69 6.17 -16.17
CA PHE A 29 -6.42 6.66 -17.35
C PHE A 29 -6.01 8.07 -17.79
N LEU A 30 -5.19 8.76 -17.00
CA LEU A 30 -4.75 10.10 -17.32
C LEU A 30 -3.49 10.06 -18.21
N PRO A 31 -3.42 10.86 -19.30
CA PRO A 31 -2.27 10.89 -20.21
C PRO A 31 -1.11 11.73 -19.65
N LEU A 32 -0.69 11.43 -18.41
CA LEU A 32 0.33 12.18 -17.67
C LEU A 32 1.73 11.54 -17.71
N ARG A 33 1.86 10.38 -18.35
CA ARG A 33 3.10 9.57 -18.39
C ARG A 33 3.56 9.35 -19.83
N SER A 34 4.87 9.26 -20.03
CA SER A 34 5.45 8.86 -21.31
C SER A 34 5.09 7.41 -21.66
N SER A 35 5.19 7.05 -22.94
CA SER A 35 4.97 5.67 -23.40
C SER A 35 5.86 4.67 -22.66
N LEU A 36 7.14 4.99 -22.47
CA LEU A 36 8.09 4.16 -21.73
C LEU A 36 7.69 4.00 -20.25
N GLY A 37 7.18 5.07 -19.63
CA GLY A 37 6.71 5.02 -18.24
C GLY A 37 5.48 4.14 -18.08
N ILE A 38 4.56 4.17 -19.05
CA ILE A 38 3.38 3.30 -19.09
C ILE A 38 3.82 1.85 -19.26
N GLU A 39 4.72 1.56 -20.21
CA GLU A 39 5.21 0.19 -20.42
C GLU A 39 5.89 -0.36 -19.15
N LEU A 40 6.80 0.40 -18.52
CA LEU A 40 7.45 -0.04 -17.29
C LEU A 40 6.44 -0.38 -16.19
N HIS A 41 5.45 0.50 -15.99
CA HIS A 41 4.39 0.27 -15.02
C HIS A 41 3.57 -0.99 -15.33
N HIS A 42 3.29 -1.22 -16.62
CA HIS A 42 2.60 -2.41 -17.08
C HIS A 42 3.39 -3.69 -16.82
N ARG A 43 4.68 -3.70 -17.21
CA ARG A 43 5.59 -4.83 -16.98
C ARG A 43 5.74 -5.16 -15.50
N LEU A 44 5.82 -4.13 -14.65
CA LEU A 44 5.94 -4.35 -13.21
C LEU A 44 4.73 -5.11 -12.66
N PHE A 45 3.51 -4.72 -13.04
CA PHE A 45 2.32 -5.43 -12.56
C PHE A 45 2.08 -6.77 -13.24
N GLU A 46 2.58 -6.99 -14.45
CA GLU A 46 2.61 -8.32 -15.08
C GLU A 46 3.42 -9.34 -14.25
N THR A 47 4.33 -8.90 -13.38
CA THR A 47 5.03 -9.81 -12.44
C THR A 47 4.14 -10.32 -11.31
N LEU A 48 2.98 -9.70 -11.08
CA LEU A 48 2.02 -10.14 -10.07
C LEU A 48 1.17 -11.29 -10.62
N PRO A 49 1.18 -12.47 -9.99
CA PRO A 49 0.43 -13.62 -10.48
C PRO A 49 -1.06 -13.31 -10.64
N GLY A 50 -1.61 -13.55 -11.83
CA GLY A 50 -3.03 -13.32 -12.14
C GLY A 50 -3.40 -11.87 -12.44
N PHE A 51 -2.42 -10.96 -12.58
CA PHE A 51 -2.67 -9.58 -12.98
C PHE A 51 -2.89 -9.45 -14.50
N VAL A 52 -3.96 -8.75 -14.85
CA VAL A 52 -4.40 -8.39 -16.20
C VAL A 52 -4.90 -6.95 -16.16
N TRP A 53 -4.32 -6.09 -16.98
CA TRP A 53 -4.60 -4.66 -17.00
C TRP A 53 -6.09 -4.30 -17.08
N ILE A 54 -6.54 -3.45 -16.16
CA ILE A 54 -7.92 -2.89 -16.06
C ILE A 54 -9.03 -3.95 -15.93
N SER A 55 -8.68 -5.23 -15.76
CA SER A 55 -9.68 -6.27 -15.50
C SER A 55 -10.27 -6.11 -14.09
N LEU A 56 -11.57 -6.43 -13.93
CA LEU A 56 -12.21 -6.40 -12.61
C LEU A 56 -11.50 -7.30 -11.60
N GLY A 57 -11.01 -8.47 -12.04
CA GLY A 57 -10.27 -9.40 -11.20
C GLY A 57 -8.97 -8.78 -10.67
N SER A 58 -8.21 -8.07 -11.51
CA SER A 58 -6.97 -7.43 -11.09
C SER A 58 -7.19 -6.17 -10.26
N ILE A 59 -8.32 -5.48 -10.43
CA ILE A 59 -8.71 -4.38 -9.54
C ILE A 59 -8.94 -4.92 -8.11
N ILE A 60 -9.64 -6.04 -7.98
CA ILE A 60 -9.87 -6.69 -6.68
C ILE A 60 -8.55 -7.23 -6.11
N LEU A 61 -7.75 -7.92 -6.93
CA LEU A 61 -6.45 -8.44 -6.53
C LEU A 61 -5.52 -7.33 -6.01
N GLY A 62 -5.48 -6.18 -6.70
CA GLY A 62 -4.72 -5.02 -6.28
C GLY A 62 -5.20 -4.48 -4.93
N ALA A 63 -6.51 -4.39 -4.68
CA ALA A 63 -7.05 -3.98 -3.38
C ALA A 63 -6.62 -4.94 -2.26
N VAL A 64 -6.64 -6.25 -2.51
CA VAL A 64 -6.15 -7.26 -1.58
C VAL A 64 -4.65 -7.08 -1.29
N TYR A 65 -3.83 -6.87 -2.31
CA TYR A 65 -2.40 -6.61 -2.10
C TYR A 65 -2.15 -5.34 -1.28
N MET A 66 -2.87 -4.25 -1.58
CA MET A 66 -2.76 -3.00 -0.83
C MET A 66 -3.16 -3.18 0.63
N PHE A 67 -4.22 -3.95 0.91
CA PHE A 67 -4.64 -4.30 2.27
C PHE A 67 -3.54 -5.07 3.01
N VAL A 68 -2.97 -6.11 2.38
CA VAL A 68 -1.90 -6.92 2.99
C VAL A 68 -0.65 -6.07 3.26
N PHE A 69 -0.20 -5.29 2.27
CA PHE A 69 0.95 -4.41 2.44
C PHE A 69 0.71 -3.35 3.53
N ALA A 70 -0.48 -2.75 3.59
CA ALA A 70 -0.82 -1.78 4.63
C ALA A 70 -0.65 -2.35 6.04
N TRP A 71 -1.07 -3.59 6.28
CA TRP A 71 -0.86 -4.25 7.57
C TRP A 71 0.60 -4.60 7.86
N ILE A 72 1.37 -5.04 6.85
CA ILE A 72 2.81 -5.30 6.98
C ILE A 72 3.55 -4.02 7.37
N PHE A 73 3.30 -2.92 6.66
CA PHE A 73 3.92 -1.63 6.95
C PHE A 73 3.46 -1.07 8.29
N ALA A 74 2.16 -1.15 8.62
CA ALA A 74 1.67 -0.72 9.92
C ALA A 74 2.33 -1.48 11.08
N TRP A 75 2.48 -2.79 10.95
CA TRP A 75 3.21 -3.61 11.92
C TRP A 75 4.66 -3.15 12.06
N TYR A 76 5.37 -2.98 10.93
CA TYR A 76 6.76 -2.54 10.93
C TYR A 76 6.93 -1.15 11.58
N TYR A 77 6.08 -0.18 11.25
CA TYR A 77 6.11 1.16 11.84
C TYR A 77 5.81 1.15 13.34
N VAL A 78 4.79 0.40 13.78
CA VAL A 78 4.42 0.31 15.19
C VAL A 78 5.52 -0.37 15.99
N TRP A 79 6.13 -1.43 15.47
CA TRP A 79 7.28 -2.10 16.08
C TRP A 79 8.46 -1.14 16.20
N MET A 80 8.85 -0.45 15.12
CA MET A 80 9.97 0.50 15.11
C MET A 80 9.73 1.65 16.11
N HIS A 81 8.53 2.25 16.10
CA HIS A 81 8.19 3.32 17.02
C HIS A 81 8.22 2.85 18.47
N ASN A 82 7.51 1.76 18.80
CA ASN A 82 7.36 1.34 20.19
C ASN A 82 8.66 0.78 20.78
N SER A 83 9.54 0.18 19.96
CA SER A 83 10.83 -0.35 20.41
C SER A 83 11.91 0.72 20.59
N SER A 84 11.76 1.90 19.97
CA SER A 84 12.71 3.02 20.08
C SER A 84 12.42 3.98 21.24
N LEU A 85 11.36 3.73 22.04
CA LEU A 85 11.02 4.58 23.18
C LEU A 85 12.03 4.37 24.35
N ILE A 86 12.96 5.31 24.52
CA ILE A 86 14.03 5.29 25.56
C ILE A 86 13.51 5.78 26.93
N ARG A 87 12.36 5.26 27.42
CA ARG A 87 11.78 5.76 28.69
C ARG A 87 11.35 4.69 29.69
N GLU A 88 11.66 3.42 29.44
CA GLU A 88 11.40 2.29 30.35
C GLU A 88 12.72 1.73 30.93
N THR A 89 13.66 2.61 31.24
CA THR A 89 14.91 2.27 31.95
C THR A 89 15.17 3.32 33.03
N LYS A 90 14.21 3.46 33.95
CA LYS A 90 14.43 3.98 35.30
C LYS A 90 13.46 3.34 36.27
#